data_AF-A0A3B9RQK8-F1
#
_entry.id   AF-A0A3B9RQK8-F1
#
_cell.length_a   1.000
_cell.length_b   1.000
_cell.length_c   1.000
_cell.angle_alpha   90.00
_cell.angle_beta   90.00
_cell.angle_gamma   90.00
#
_symmetry.space_group_name_H-M   'P 1'
#
loop_
_entity.id
_entity.type
_entity.pdbx_description
1 polymer ?
#
loop_
_entity_poly.entity_id
_entity_poly.type
_entity_poly.pdbx_seq_one_letter_code
_entity_poly.pdbx_strand_id
1 'polypeptide(L)'
;MVLPSFTLVLPILALTLGGYMVARLCAINVDALVVIISDFFMPSLIFISLYKSDIHASLVLDLAGATTLIVALLTLTSFLYAKAFKLDKSAFMPSRIFMNSGFLGTPLMQLWGGTPAMNLIVIYDQIQTIYIFTLGILIITGGLSRKSLGTIVKSPILWAVFAGFFFRITALVIPASIITTFEFAKAAAPPLAASTLGV
;
A
#
# COMPACT_ATOMS: atom_id res chain seq x y z
N MET A 1 14.35 -4.25 23.28
CA MET A 1 13.75 -3.57 22.11
C MET A 1 13.76 -4.44 20.84
N VAL A 2 14.79 -5.25 20.58
CA VAL A 2 14.86 -6.11 19.37
C VAL A 2 13.82 -7.24 19.36
N LEU A 3 13.64 -7.95 20.48
CA LEU A 3 12.71 -9.09 20.55
C LEU A 3 11.24 -8.70 20.29
N PRO A 4 10.69 -7.63 20.90
CA PRO A 4 9.34 -7.17 20.58
C PRO A 4 9.16 -6.79 19.10
N SER A 5 10.12 -6.06 18.52
CA SER A 5 10.06 -5.67 17.11
C SER A 5 10.11 -6.89 16.18
N PHE A 6 10.92 -7.90 16.50
CA PHE A 6 10.98 -9.13 15.71
C PHE A 6 9.64 -9.88 15.73
N THR A 7 9.00 -10.00 16.89
CA THR A 7 7.70 -10.65 17.03
C THR A 7 6.61 -9.95 16.20
N LEU A 8 6.69 -8.62 16.01
CA LEU A 8 5.75 -7.87 15.18
C LEU A 8 5.90 -8.18 13.69
N VAL A 9 7.11 -8.47 13.22
CA VAL A 9 7.39 -8.76 11.79
C VAL A 9 7.21 -10.25 11.48
N LEU A 10 7.25 -11.11 12.50
CA LEU A 10 7.13 -12.56 12.38
C LEU A 10 5.93 -13.03 11.54
N PRO A 11 4.71 -12.46 11.65
CA PRO A 11 3.58 -12.90 10.82
C PRO A 11 3.82 -12.74 9.32
N ILE A 12 4.45 -11.63 8.90
CA ILE A 12 4.78 -11.39 7.49
C ILE A 12 5.81 -12.41 7.03
N LEU A 13 6.86 -12.64 7.83
CA LEU A 13 7.90 -13.63 7.51
C LEU A 13 7.32 -15.05 7.42
N ALA A 14 6.41 -15.41 8.32
CA ALA A 14 5.75 -16.70 8.34
C ALA A 14 4.85 -16.89 7.10
N LEU A 15 4.10 -15.85 6.70
CA LEU A 15 3.27 -15.88 5.50
C LEU A 15 4.11 -15.99 4.22
N THR A 16 5.20 -15.22 4.13
CA THR A 16 6.14 -15.30 3.01
C THR A 16 6.79 -16.69 2.94
N LEU A 17 7.22 -17.25 4.07
CA LEU A 17 7.74 -18.62 4.13
C LEU A 17 6.69 -19.65 3.71
N GLY A 18 5.44 -19.48 4.14
CA GLY A 18 4.33 -20.34 3.72
C GLY A 18 4.13 -20.31 2.21
N GLY A 19 4.13 -19.12 1.60
CA GLY A 19 4.07 -18.95 0.14
C GLY A 19 5.21 -19.68 -0.57
N TYR A 20 6.45 -19.52 -0.08
CA TYR A 20 7.63 -20.24 -0.58
C TYR A 20 7.49 -21.76 -0.51
N MET A 21 7.00 -22.28 0.61
CA MET A 21 6.78 -23.72 0.77
C MET A 21 5.75 -24.25 -0.23
N VAL A 22 4.65 -23.52 -0.46
CA VAL A 22 3.63 -23.93 -1.44
C VAL A 22 4.19 -23.86 -2.86
N ALA A 23 4.94 -22.81 -3.21
CA ALA A 23 5.56 -22.67 -4.54
C ALA A 23 6.59 -23.77 -4.84
N ARG A 24 7.22 -24.34 -3.81
CA ARG A 24 8.09 -25.52 -3.94
C ARG A 24 7.33 -26.82 -4.22
N LEU A 25 6.07 -26.91 -3.80
CA LEU A 25 5.25 -28.12 -3.93
C LEU A 25 4.30 -28.06 -5.13
N CYS A 26 3.91 -26.87 -5.56
CA CYS A 26 2.93 -26.63 -6.60
C CYS A 26 3.43 -25.55 -7.57
N ALA A 27 3.16 -25.73 -8.87
CA ALA A 27 3.37 -24.67 -9.85
C ALA A 27 2.31 -23.57 -9.65
N ILE A 28 2.74 -22.36 -9.28
CA ILE A 28 1.86 -21.21 -9.09
C ILE A 28 2.09 -20.21 -10.23
N ASN A 29 1.01 -19.72 -10.83
CA ASN A 29 1.08 -18.61 -11.77
C ASN A 29 1.11 -17.29 -10.99
N VAL A 30 2.31 -16.73 -10.82
CA VAL A 30 2.53 -15.48 -10.08
C VAL A 30 1.82 -14.30 -10.73
N ASP A 31 1.82 -14.21 -12.07
CA ASP A 31 1.19 -13.09 -12.77
C ASP A 31 -0.32 -13.04 -12.50
N ALA A 32 -1.00 -14.19 -12.56
CA ALA A 32 -2.43 -14.29 -12.25
C ALA A 32 -2.71 -13.92 -10.79
N LEU A 33 -1.85 -14.38 -9.87
CA LEU A 33 -1.98 -14.08 -8.45
C LEU A 33 -1.80 -12.59 -8.17
N VAL A 34 -0.79 -11.96 -8.77
CA VAL A 34 -0.54 -10.52 -8.67
C VAL A 34 -1.72 -9.72 -9.19
N VAL A 35 -2.29 -10.07 -10.36
CA VAL A 35 -3.47 -9.39 -10.92
C VAL A 35 -4.66 -9.48 -9.95
N ILE A 36 -4.97 -10.66 -9.40
CA ILE A 36 -6.08 -10.80 -8.45
C ILE A 36 -5.84 -9.93 -7.20
N ILE A 37 -4.61 -9.88 -6.71
CA ILE A 37 -4.26 -9.07 -5.54
C ILE A 37 -4.37 -7.57 -5.86
N SER A 38 -3.72 -7.11 -6.92
CA SER A 38 -3.64 -5.70 -7.29
C SER A 38 -4.94 -5.14 -7.84
N ASP A 39 -5.76 -5.94 -8.51
CA ASP A 39 -6.92 -5.44 -9.26
C ASP A 39 -8.25 -5.72 -8.54
N PHE A 40 -8.25 -6.55 -7.49
CA PHE A 40 -9.45 -6.86 -6.72
C PHE A 40 -9.29 -6.64 -5.21
N PHE A 41 -8.33 -7.31 -4.57
CA PHE A 41 -8.18 -7.25 -3.12
C PHE A 41 -7.63 -5.92 -2.61
N MET A 42 -6.59 -5.38 -3.25
CA MET A 42 -6.02 -4.07 -2.91
C MET A 42 -7.02 -2.92 -3.10
N PRO A 43 -7.77 -2.81 -4.22
CA PRO A 43 -8.83 -1.81 -4.36
C PRO A 43 -9.87 -1.92 -3.24
N SER A 44 -10.28 -3.12 -2.87
CA SER A 44 -11.22 -3.35 -1.78
C SER A 44 -10.69 -2.86 -0.44
N LEU A 45 -9.42 -3.13 -0.16
CA LEU A 45 -8.72 -2.63 1.02
C LEU A 45 -8.73 -1.11 1.06
N ILE A 46 -8.37 -0.45 -0.04
CA ILE A 46 -8.27 1.01 -0.11
C ILE A 46 -9.63 1.67 -0.01
N PHE A 47 -10.64 1.15 -0.73
CA PHE A 47 -12.00 1.65 -0.69
C PHE A 47 -12.55 1.66 0.74
N ILE A 48 -12.53 0.51 1.43
CA ILE A 48 -13.05 0.41 2.80
C ILE A 48 -12.25 1.24 3.78
N SER A 49 -10.92 1.26 3.63
CA SER A 49 -10.05 2.02 4.54
C SER A 49 -10.35 3.50 4.48
N LEU A 50 -10.59 4.06 3.29
CA LEU A 50 -10.98 5.46 3.11
C LEU A 50 -12.44 5.70 3.53
N TYR A 51 -13.37 4.82 3.15
CA TYR A 51 -14.79 4.96 3.51
C TYR A 51 -15.02 5.02 5.02
N LYS A 52 -14.33 4.16 5.78
CA LYS A 52 -14.43 4.09 7.25
C LYS A 52 -13.42 4.98 7.99
N SER A 53 -12.66 5.80 7.27
CA SER A 53 -11.57 6.58 7.88
C SER A 53 -12.11 7.70 8.78
N ASP A 54 -11.96 7.59 10.11
CA ASP A 54 -12.38 8.63 11.06
C ASP A 54 -11.35 9.75 11.24
N ILE A 55 -10.81 10.25 10.11
CA ILE A 55 -9.69 11.18 10.15
C ILE A 55 -10.20 12.61 10.26
N HIS A 56 -9.73 13.34 11.28
CA HIS A 56 -9.92 14.78 11.37
C HIS A 56 -9.21 15.48 10.20
N ALA A 57 -9.96 16.26 9.42
CA ALA A 57 -9.46 16.88 8.19
C ALA A 57 -8.21 17.75 8.38
N SER A 58 -8.05 18.40 9.54
CA SER A 58 -6.85 19.19 9.87
C SER A 58 -5.59 18.30 9.96
N LEU A 59 -5.70 17.15 10.62
CA LEU A 59 -4.60 16.19 10.76
C LEU A 59 -4.22 15.56 9.42
N VAL A 60 -5.18 15.35 8.53
CA VAL A 60 -4.92 14.86 7.16
C VAL A 60 -4.01 15.81 6.40
N LEU A 61 -4.27 17.12 6.46
CA LEU A 61 -3.51 18.11 5.70
C LEU A 61 -2.06 18.18 6.17
N ASP A 62 -1.84 18.21 7.47
CA ASP A 62 -0.50 18.24 8.05
C ASP A 62 0.29 16.96 7.68
N LEU A 63 -0.35 15.80 7.83
CA LEU A 63 0.26 14.52 7.44
C LEU A 63 0.46 14.40 5.94
N ALA A 64 -0.43 14.94 5.11
CA ALA A 64 -0.25 14.98 3.67
C ALA A 64 0.96 15.83 3.29
N GLY A 65 1.12 17.00 3.90
CA GLY A 65 2.32 17.84 3.72
C GLY A 65 3.60 17.11 4.12
N ALA A 66 3.62 16.51 5.31
CA ALA A 66 4.78 15.76 5.81
C ALA A 66 5.10 14.53 4.93
N THR A 67 4.08 13.76 4.53
CA THR A 67 4.22 12.59 3.66
C THR A 67 4.75 13.00 2.29
N THR A 68 4.20 14.08 1.71
CA THR A 68 4.65 14.64 0.43
C THR A 68 6.13 15.00 0.49
N LEU A 69 6.56 15.68 1.56
CA LEU A 69 7.95 16.05 1.75
C LEU A 69 8.87 14.82 1.84
N ILE A 70 8.48 13.82 2.63
CA ILE A 70 9.24 12.56 2.75
C ILE A 70 9.34 11.86 1.39
N VAL A 71 8.23 11.70 0.67
CA VAL A 71 8.20 11.07 -0.65
C VAL A 71 9.06 11.85 -1.65
N ALA A 72 9.00 13.19 -1.64
CA ALA A 72 9.82 14.03 -2.52
C ALA A 72 11.33 13.87 -2.22
N LEU A 73 11.73 13.89 -0.95
CA LEU A 73 13.12 13.70 -0.52
C LEU A 73 13.63 12.30 -0.87
N LEU A 74 12.84 11.26 -0.60
CA LEU A 74 13.20 9.88 -0.95
C LEU A 74 13.28 9.69 -2.46
N THR A 75 12.38 10.32 -3.23
CA THR A 75 12.41 10.27 -4.69
C THR A 75 13.67 10.93 -5.23
N LEU A 76 14.01 12.12 -4.74
CA LEU A 76 15.21 12.86 -5.14
C LEU A 76 16.48 12.06 -4.81
N THR A 77 16.63 11.62 -3.56
CA THR A 77 17.81 10.88 -3.12
C THR A 77 17.94 9.53 -3.83
N SER A 78 16.85 8.79 -3.99
CA SER A 78 16.84 7.51 -4.73
C SER A 78 17.17 7.70 -6.21
N PHE A 79 16.67 8.77 -6.83
CA PHE A 79 16.98 9.11 -8.22
C PHE A 79 18.46 9.45 -8.39
N LEU A 80 19.01 10.31 -7.53
CA LEU A 80 20.43 10.69 -7.57
C LEU A 80 21.32 9.47 -7.37
N TYR A 81 20.98 8.60 -6.42
CA TYR A 81 21.70 7.35 -6.16
C TYR A 81 21.62 6.40 -7.37
N ALA A 82 20.42 6.13 -7.88
CA ALA A 82 20.25 5.27 -9.05
C ALA A 82 21.00 5.81 -10.28
N LYS A 83 21.03 7.14 -10.47
CA LYS A 83 21.78 7.79 -11.55
C LYS A 83 23.29 7.64 -11.37
N ALA A 84 23.81 7.89 -10.16
CA ALA A 84 25.24 7.79 -9.87
C ALA A 84 25.79 6.37 -10.07
N PHE A 85 25.02 5.36 -9.66
CA PHE A 85 25.40 3.95 -9.74
C PHE A 85 24.84 3.22 -10.99
N LYS A 86 24.21 3.94 -11.92
CA LYS A 86 23.61 3.39 -13.15
C LYS A 86 22.63 2.23 -12.89
N LEU A 87 21.85 2.32 -11.82
CA LEU A 87 20.84 1.32 -11.46
C LEU A 87 19.58 1.49 -12.31
N ASP A 88 18.86 0.39 -12.50
CA ASP A 88 17.50 0.44 -13.04
C ASP A 88 16.58 1.16 -12.05
N LYS A 89 16.13 2.36 -12.45
CA LYS A 89 15.25 3.21 -11.63
C LYS A 89 13.90 2.54 -11.35
N SER A 90 13.39 1.77 -12.31
CA SER A 90 12.08 1.12 -12.21
C SER A 90 12.09 0.01 -11.15
N ALA A 91 13.22 -0.66 -10.96
CA ALA A 91 13.42 -1.67 -9.94
C ALA A 91 13.85 -1.08 -8.58
N PHE A 92 14.76 -0.10 -8.60
CA PHE A 92 15.37 0.41 -7.37
C PHE A 92 14.50 1.44 -6.63
N MET A 93 13.93 2.42 -7.33
CA MET A 93 13.30 3.56 -6.68
C MET A 93 12.02 3.19 -5.90
N PRO A 94 11.10 2.34 -6.41
CA PRO A 94 9.88 2.01 -5.67
C PRO A 94 10.16 1.38 -4.30
N SER A 95 11.15 0.48 -4.22
CA SER A 95 11.53 -0.18 -2.96
C SER A 95 12.18 0.76 -1.94
N ARG A 96 12.71 1.91 -2.39
CA ARG A 96 13.30 2.93 -1.50
C ARG A 96 12.31 4.00 -1.08
N ILE A 97 11.37 4.37 -1.95
CA ILE A 97 10.41 5.45 -1.71
C ILE A 97 9.22 4.93 -0.89
N PHE A 98 8.74 3.73 -1.19
CA PHE A 98 7.51 3.19 -0.62
C PHE A 98 7.82 2.14 0.43
N MET A 99 7.49 2.45 1.68
CA MET A 99 7.63 1.51 2.80
C MET A 99 6.38 0.64 2.91
N ASN A 100 6.50 -0.55 3.50
CA ASN A 100 5.35 -1.32 3.95
C ASN A 100 4.77 -0.73 5.26
N SER A 101 4.26 0.50 5.19
CA SER A 101 3.79 1.27 6.34
C SER A 101 2.53 0.69 6.96
N GLY A 102 1.65 0.06 6.16
CA GLY A 102 0.53 -0.73 6.65
C GLY A 102 0.98 -1.88 7.56
N PHE A 103 1.77 -2.85 7.05
CA PHE A 103 2.04 -4.07 7.81
C PHE A 103 3.20 -3.96 8.80
N LEU A 104 4.24 -3.18 8.48
CA LEU A 104 5.34 -2.95 9.42
C LEU A 104 5.06 -1.73 10.30
N GLY A 105 4.57 -0.64 9.73
CA GLY A 105 4.42 0.63 10.44
C GLY A 105 3.32 0.59 11.51
N THR A 106 2.12 0.07 11.19
CA THR A 106 0.97 0.00 12.13
C THR A 106 1.33 -0.67 13.46
N PRO A 107 1.82 -1.93 13.51
CA PRO A 107 2.16 -2.57 14.77
C PRO A 107 3.33 -1.89 15.50
N LEU A 108 4.33 -1.38 14.77
CA LEU A 108 5.47 -0.69 15.38
C LEU A 108 5.05 0.62 16.07
N MET A 109 4.17 1.37 15.43
CA MET A 109 3.66 2.63 15.97
C MET A 109 2.71 2.39 17.14
N GLN A 110 1.89 1.34 17.09
CA GLN A 110 1.10 0.90 18.24
C GLN A 110 1.99 0.53 19.43
N LEU A 111 3.11 -0.17 19.20
CA LEU A 111 4.05 -0.53 20.26
C LEU A 111 4.74 0.70 20.88
N TRP A 112 5.10 1.69 20.05
CA TRP A 112 5.86 2.86 20.48
C TRP A 112 5.00 3.92 21.17
N GLY A 113 3.82 4.21 20.63
CA GLY A 113 2.98 5.34 21.07
C GLY A 113 1.49 5.00 21.20
N GLY A 114 1.14 3.71 21.22
CA GLY A 114 -0.25 3.25 21.39
C GLY A 114 -1.15 3.63 20.22
N THR A 115 -2.45 3.60 20.47
CA THR A 115 -3.51 3.89 19.48
C THR A 115 -3.34 5.26 18.80
N PRO A 116 -2.94 6.35 19.50
CA PRO A 116 -2.71 7.62 18.84
C PRO A 116 -1.64 7.55 17.75
N ALA A 117 -0.49 6.92 18.03
CA ALA A 117 0.58 6.76 17.06
C ALA A 117 0.19 5.80 15.91
N MET A 118 -0.53 4.72 16.23
CA MET A 118 -1.08 3.81 15.22
C MET A 118 -2.01 4.55 14.25
N ASN A 119 -2.89 5.42 14.75
CA ASN A 119 -3.79 6.18 13.89
C ASN A 119 -3.03 7.11 12.92
N LEU A 120 -1.92 7.73 13.36
CA LEU A 120 -1.08 8.57 12.49
C LEU A 120 -0.48 7.78 11.33
N ILE A 121 0.07 6.59 11.59
CA ILE A 121 0.71 5.80 10.54
C ILE A 121 -0.31 5.19 9.57
N VAL A 122 -1.54 4.91 10.03
CA VAL A 122 -2.63 4.48 9.14
C VAL A 122 -2.99 5.58 8.14
N ILE A 123 -3.03 6.85 8.58
CA ILE A 123 -3.27 7.99 7.69
C ILE A 123 -2.10 8.15 6.71
N TYR A 124 -0.87 8.06 7.20
CA TYR A 124 0.34 8.07 6.36
C TYR A 124 0.30 6.97 5.29
N ASP A 125 -0.04 5.74 5.67
CA ASP A 125 -0.13 4.58 4.76
C ASP A 125 -1.17 4.81 3.65
N GLN A 126 -2.32 5.40 3.98
CA GLN A 126 -3.34 5.77 2.99
C GLN A 126 -2.81 6.81 1.99
N ILE A 127 -2.14 7.87 2.47
CA ILE A 127 -1.56 8.90 1.61
C ILE A 127 -0.42 8.30 0.76
N GLN A 128 0.45 7.49 1.35
CA GLN A 128 1.53 6.80 0.66
C GLN A 128 0.98 5.87 -0.43
N THR A 129 -0.16 5.22 -0.19
CA THR A 129 -0.79 4.35 -1.18
C THR A 129 -1.21 5.12 -2.44
N ILE A 130 -1.71 6.35 -2.29
CA ILE A 130 -2.00 7.23 -3.43
C ILE A 130 -0.70 7.48 -4.23
N TYR A 131 0.43 7.71 -3.56
CA TYR A 131 1.73 7.85 -4.24
C TYR A 131 2.21 6.57 -4.93
N ILE A 132 2.02 5.39 -4.33
CA ILE A 132 2.36 4.10 -4.94
C ILE A 132 1.65 3.95 -6.28
N PHE A 133 0.34 4.21 -6.31
CA PHE A 133 -0.49 4.04 -7.51
C PHE A 133 -0.53 5.25 -8.44
N THR A 134 0.28 6.27 -8.17
CA THR A 134 0.49 7.41 -9.07
C THR A 134 1.96 7.51 -9.45
N LEU A 135 2.79 8.07 -8.56
CA LEU A 135 4.23 8.22 -8.74
C LEU A 135 4.92 6.88 -8.95
N GLY A 136 4.55 5.83 -8.22
CA GLY A 136 5.13 4.50 -8.40
C GLY A 136 4.90 3.95 -9.80
N ILE A 137 3.67 4.07 -10.33
CA ILE A 137 3.36 3.70 -11.72
C ILE A 137 4.20 4.54 -12.70
N LEU A 138 4.32 5.85 -12.48
CA LEU A 138 5.15 6.71 -13.34
C LEU A 138 6.62 6.28 -13.34
N ILE A 139 7.18 5.93 -12.18
CA ILE A 139 8.57 5.44 -12.06
C ILE A 139 8.74 4.13 -12.83
N ILE A 140 7.83 3.16 -12.63
CA ILE A 140 7.89 1.83 -13.26
C ILE A 140 7.71 1.91 -14.77
N THR A 141 6.83 2.79 -15.25
CA THR A 141 6.54 2.95 -16.68
C THR A 141 7.50 3.88 -17.42
N GLY A 142 8.53 4.41 -16.74
CA GLY A 142 9.57 5.23 -17.35
C GLY A 142 9.22 6.71 -17.52
N GLY A 143 8.25 7.22 -16.77
CA GLY A 143 7.89 8.64 -16.69
C GLY A 143 6.50 8.96 -17.22
N LEU A 144 6.24 10.26 -17.42
CA LEU A 144 4.96 10.76 -17.90
C LEU A 144 4.84 10.55 -19.41
N SER A 145 3.98 9.62 -19.82
CA SER A 145 3.69 9.30 -21.21
C SER A 145 2.19 9.02 -21.37
N ARG A 146 1.67 9.06 -22.60
CA ARG A 146 0.28 8.65 -22.87
C ARG A 146 -0.01 7.22 -22.38
N LYS A 147 0.98 6.33 -22.50
CA LYS A 147 0.87 4.94 -22.04
C LYS A 147 0.74 4.87 -20.52
N SER A 148 1.60 5.59 -19.78
CA SER A 148 1.57 5.57 -18.32
C SER A 148 0.33 6.25 -17.74
N LEU A 149 -0.12 7.35 -18.34
CA LEU A 149 -1.42 7.97 -18.00
C LEU A 149 -2.58 7.00 -18.26
N GLY A 150 -2.57 6.29 -19.39
CA GLY A 150 -3.55 5.26 -19.69
C GLY A 150 -3.57 4.13 -18.66
N THR A 151 -2.39 3.68 -18.19
CA THR A 151 -2.28 2.67 -17.12
C THR A 151 -2.82 3.19 -15.79
N ILE A 152 -2.49 4.43 -15.41
CA ILE A 152 -2.96 5.06 -14.17
C ILE A 152 -4.49 5.16 -14.17
N VAL A 153 -5.09 5.67 -15.24
CA VAL A 153 -6.56 5.84 -15.33
C VAL A 153 -7.28 4.48 -15.36
N LYS A 154 -6.65 3.43 -15.88
CA LYS A 154 -7.21 2.08 -15.87
C LYS A 154 -7.00 1.34 -14.55
N SER A 155 -6.20 1.87 -13.63
CA SER A 155 -5.92 1.23 -12.34
C SER A 155 -7.18 1.15 -11.49
N PRO A 156 -7.66 -0.06 -11.12
CA PRO A 156 -8.82 -0.20 -10.23
C PRO A 156 -8.61 0.46 -8.87
N ILE A 157 -7.35 0.52 -8.41
CA ILE A 157 -7.01 1.13 -7.13
C ILE A 157 -7.23 2.64 -7.16
N LEU A 158 -6.93 3.30 -8.27
CA LEU A 158 -7.21 4.73 -8.41
C LEU A 158 -8.71 5.01 -8.28
N TRP A 159 -9.55 4.19 -8.91
CA TRP A 159 -11.01 4.29 -8.79
C TRP A 159 -11.51 3.97 -7.38
N ALA A 160 -10.90 3.01 -6.70
CA ALA A 160 -11.21 2.72 -5.30
C ALA A 160 -10.88 3.89 -4.37
N VAL A 161 -9.79 4.63 -4.62
CA VAL A 161 -9.47 5.87 -3.90
C VAL A 161 -10.59 6.90 -4.10
N PHE A 162 -10.96 7.18 -5.35
CA PHE A 162 -12.03 8.14 -5.65
C PHE A 162 -13.37 7.72 -5.05
N ALA A 163 -13.75 6.45 -5.19
CA ALA A 163 -14.97 5.92 -4.61
C ALA A 163 -14.96 6.04 -3.08
N GLY A 164 -13.86 5.67 -2.42
CA GLY A 164 -13.72 5.73 -0.97
C GLY A 164 -13.94 7.15 -0.44
N PHE A 165 -13.27 8.14 -1.04
CA PHE A 165 -13.47 9.55 -0.68
C PHE A 165 -14.88 10.05 -1.01
N PHE A 166 -15.41 9.70 -2.19
CA PHE A 166 -16.74 10.11 -2.61
C PHE A 166 -17.80 9.68 -1.60
N PHE A 167 -17.83 8.38 -1.25
CA PHE A 167 -18.78 7.84 -0.28
C PHE A 167 -18.56 8.39 1.13
N ARG A 168 -17.30 8.65 1.53
CA ARG A 168 -16.99 9.28 2.82
C ARG A 168 -17.51 10.72 2.91
N ILE A 169 -17.22 11.56 1.92
CA ILE A 169 -17.55 12.99 1.93
C ILE A 169 -19.06 13.21 1.80
N THR A 170 -19.73 12.41 0.96
CA THR A 170 -21.18 12.49 0.77
C THR A 170 -21.97 11.86 1.93
N ALA A 171 -21.29 11.20 2.87
CA ALA A 171 -21.89 10.43 3.96
C ALA A 171 -22.94 9.42 3.48
N LEU A 172 -22.76 8.89 2.26
CA LEU A 172 -23.68 7.90 1.69
C LEU A 172 -23.55 6.57 2.45
N VAL A 173 -24.68 6.10 2.97
CA VAL A 173 -24.75 4.83 3.67
C VAL A 173 -24.78 3.69 2.65
N ILE A 174 -23.77 2.83 2.72
CA ILE A 174 -23.71 1.62 1.90
C ILE A 174 -24.36 0.47 2.70
N PRO A 175 -25.20 -0.38 2.07
CA PRO A 175 -25.78 -1.55 2.72
C PRO A 175 -24.74 -2.42 3.43
N ALA A 176 -25.07 -2.90 4.63
CA ALA A 176 -24.15 -3.65 5.48
C ALA A 176 -23.58 -4.91 4.81
N SER A 177 -24.37 -5.58 3.97
CA SER A 177 -23.93 -6.75 3.20
C SER A 177 -22.79 -6.41 2.24
N ILE A 178 -22.88 -5.29 1.53
CA ILE A 178 -21.84 -4.83 0.59
C ILE A 178 -20.58 -4.46 1.38
N ILE A 179 -20.71 -3.70 2.47
CA ILE A 179 -19.56 -3.35 3.32
C ILE A 179 -18.87 -4.59 3.85
N THR A 180 -19.63 -5.59 4.31
CA THR A 180 -19.07 -6.84 4.85
C THR A 180 -18.32 -7.62 3.78
N THR A 181 -18.85 -7.69 2.55
CA THR A 181 -18.15 -8.31 1.41
C THR A 181 -16.80 -7.65 1.13
N PHE A 182 -16.77 -6.32 1.08
CA PHE A 182 -15.52 -5.59 0.88
C PHE A 182 -14.57 -5.70 2.08
N GLU A 183 -15.06 -5.82 3.31
CA GLU A 183 -14.25 -6.09 4.49
C GLU A 183 -13.56 -7.46 4.41
N PHE A 184 -14.25 -8.50 3.93
CA PHE A 184 -13.61 -9.80 3.69
C PHE A 184 -12.50 -9.70 2.64
N ALA A 185 -12.74 -9.00 1.54
CA ALA A 185 -11.73 -8.78 0.51
C ALA A 185 -10.55 -7.96 1.06
N LYS A 186 -10.83 -6.88 1.79
CA LYS A 186 -9.81 -6.06 2.48
C LYS A 186 -8.94 -6.90 3.39
N ALA A 187 -9.52 -7.77 4.21
CA ALA A 187 -8.80 -8.60 5.17
C ALA A 187 -7.88 -9.63 4.49
N ALA A 188 -8.22 -10.06 3.26
CA ALA A 188 -7.42 -11.01 2.50
C ALA A 188 -6.22 -10.37 1.76
N ALA A 189 -6.29 -9.07 1.41
CA ALA A 189 -5.23 -8.42 0.61
C ALA A 189 -3.83 -8.50 1.27
N PRO A 190 -3.68 -8.18 2.57
CA PRO A 190 -2.39 -8.26 3.26
C PRO A 190 -1.73 -9.63 3.26
N PRO A 191 -2.37 -10.71 3.75
CA PRO A 191 -1.73 -12.00 3.80
C PRO A 191 -1.44 -12.56 2.42
N LEU A 192 -2.31 -12.33 1.44
CA LEU A 192 -2.09 -12.75 0.05
C LEU A 192 -0.87 -12.04 -0.55
N ALA A 193 -0.73 -10.73 -0.34
CA ALA A 193 0.45 -10.01 -0.80
C ALA A 193 1.73 -10.55 -0.13
N ALA A 194 1.72 -10.77 1.18
CA ALA A 194 2.86 -11.29 1.93
C ALA A 194 3.26 -12.71 1.50
N SER A 195 2.29 -13.60 1.26
CA SER A 195 2.57 -14.95 0.77
C SER A 195 3.07 -14.94 -0.68
N THR A 196 2.53 -14.06 -1.53
CA THR A 196 2.95 -13.94 -2.94
C THR A 196 4.41 -13.53 -3.08
N LEU A 197 4.95 -12.73 -2.15
CA LEU A 197 6.38 -12.39 -2.13
C LEU A 197 7.30 -13.62 -1.98
N GLY A 198 6.79 -14.73 -1.44
CA GLY A 198 7.54 -15.96 -1.27
C GLY A 198 7.44 -16.93 -2.44
N VAL A 199 6.49 -16.71 -3.36
CA VAL A 199 6.25 -17.56 -4.53
C VAL A 199 7.22 -17.19 -5.65
#